data_AF-B5XEG7-F1
#
_entry.id   AF-B5XEG7-F1
#
_cell.length_a   1.000
_cell.length_b   1.000
_cell.length_c   1.000
_cell.angle_alpha   90.00
_cell.angle_beta   90.00
_cell.angle_gamma   90.00
#
_symmetry.space_group_name_H-M   'P 1'
#
loop_
_entity.id
_entity.type
_entity.pdbx_description
1 polymer ?
#
loop_
_entity_poly.entity_id
_entity_poly.type
_entity_poly.pdbx_seq_one_letter_code
_entity_poly.pdbx_strand_id
1 'polypeptide(L)'
;MASCAEGSASISYEPTESAASQKRGERLRKFRELHFKRNEACKLNHKEVVEEDKRLKLPTNWEAKKARLEWELMTDEKKKECAAKGEDYDRVKLLEISAEDAERWERKKKKKNPDPGFSGYAEAQLRQYQRLTKQIKPDMDGYERQREQCGEDFHPTSNSLIHGTHVPSKEGIDCMVEDVEKQIEKRAKYSRRRAYNDGADIDYINERNAKFNKKAERFYGKYTAEIKQNLERGTAV
;
A
#
# COMPACT_ATOMS: atom_id res chain seq x y z
N MET A 1 -32.64 68.26 74.45
CA MET A 1 -31.65 67.55 75.28
C MET A 1 -31.87 66.05 75.12
N ALA A 2 -30.79 65.26 75.07
CA ALA A 2 -30.65 63.81 75.36
C ALA A 2 -31.85 62.87 75.06
N SER A 3 -31.69 61.80 74.26
CA SER A 3 -31.32 60.43 74.73
C SER A 3 -32.22 59.93 75.87
N CYS A 4 -32.88 58.76 75.87
CA CYS A 4 -32.54 57.46 75.27
C CYS A 4 -33.75 56.49 75.31
N ALA A 5 -33.57 55.36 74.60
CA ALA A 5 -34.31 54.09 74.43
C ALA A 5 -35.13 53.56 75.63
N GLU A 6 -36.14 52.68 75.49
CA GLU A 6 -36.12 51.32 74.91
C GLU A 6 -37.45 50.90 74.21
N GLY A 7 -37.40 49.83 73.42
CA GLY A 7 -38.35 49.51 72.34
C GLY A 7 -39.44 48.48 72.62
N SER A 8 -40.24 48.17 71.59
CA SER A 8 -40.86 46.86 71.34
C SER A 8 -41.44 46.83 69.91
N ALA A 9 -41.22 45.72 69.21
CA ALA A 9 -41.62 45.49 67.82
C ALA A 9 -43.08 45.04 67.72
N SER A 10 -43.77 45.42 66.63
CA SER A 10 -44.95 44.72 66.14
C SER A 10 -45.04 44.81 64.62
N ILE A 11 -45.56 43.73 64.05
CA ILE A 11 -45.26 43.14 62.74
C ILE A 11 -46.21 43.65 61.64
N SER A 12 -45.66 43.71 60.42
CA SER A 12 -46.29 44.06 59.16
C SER A 12 -47.32 43.04 58.65
N TYR A 13 -48.33 43.52 57.93
CA TYR A 13 -49.22 42.74 57.06
C TYR A 13 -49.23 43.39 55.68
N GLU A 14 -48.77 42.67 54.66
CA GLU A 14 -49.01 42.96 53.25
C GLU A 14 -49.64 41.72 52.60
N PRO A 15 -50.63 41.88 51.70
CA PRO A 15 -51.58 40.83 51.36
C PRO A 15 -50.99 39.81 50.37
N THR A 16 -51.29 38.55 50.66
CA THR A 16 -50.87 37.35 49.93
C THR A 16 -51.50 37.27 48.54
N GLU A 17 -50.71 37.41 47.48
CA GLU A 17 -51.04 36.70 46.24
C GLU A 17 -51.05 35.19 46.55
N SER A 18 -52.18 34.54 46.28
CA SER A 18 -52.40 33.14 46.68
C SER A 18 -51.27 32.20 46.25
N ALA A 19 -50.88 31.27 47.12
CA ALA A 19 -49.88 30.23 46.84
C ALA A 19 -50.17 29.42 45.55
N ALA A 20 -51.42 29.42 45.07
CA ALA A 20 -51.82 28.84 43.80
C ALA A 20 -51.30 29.62 42.57
N SER A 21 -51.20 30.96 42.65
CA SER A 21 -50.63 31.83 41.61
C SER A 21 -49.13 31.59 41.45
N GLN A 22 -48.41 31.50 42.57
CA GLN A 22 -46.97 31.19 42.60
C GLN A 22 -46.67 29.79 42.02
N LYS A 23 -47.43 28.76 42.43
CA LYS A 23 -47.36 27.40 41.84
C LYS A 23 -47.72 27.36 40.35
N ARG A 24 -48.57 28.26 39.85
CA ARG A 24 -48.87 28.41 38.42
C ARG A 24 -47.68 29.05 37.68
N GLY A 25 -47.05 30.06 38.25
CA GLY A 25 -45.83 30.69 37.74
C GLY A 25 -44.65 29.72 37.61
N GLU A 26 -44.40 28.90 38.64
CA GLU A 26 -43.37 27.86 38.62
C GLU A 26 -43.64 26.78 37.56
N ARG A 27 -44.90 26.33 37.42
CA ARG A 27 -45.30 25.41 36.35
C ARG A 27 -45.07 26.01 34.96
N LEU A 28 -45.34 27.30 34.77
CA LEU A 28 -45.08 28.01 33.52
C LEU A 28 -43.58 28.16 33.22
N ARG A 29 -42.75 28.41 34.25
CA ARG A 29 -41.28 28.44 34.11
C ARG A 29 -40.73 27.07 33.70
N LYS A 30 -41.13 26.01 34.41
CA LYS A 30 -40.76 24.63 34.07
C LYS A 30 -41.23 24.24 32.66
N PHE A 31 -42.42 24.68 32.24
CA PHE A 31 -42.91 24.46 30.88
C PHE A 31 -42.06 25.16 29.82
N ARG A 32 -41.63 26.41 30.08
CA ARG A 32 -40.71 27.14 29.19
C ARG A 32 -39.36 26.44 29.10
N GLU A 33 -38.79 26.01 30.23
CA GLU A 33 -37.53 25.24 30.26
C GLU A 33 -37.64 23.93 29.48
N LEU A 34 -38.74 23.19 29.63
CA LEU A 34 -39.00 21.98 28.85
C LEU A 34 -39.13 22.29 27.35
N HIS A 35 -39.77 23.41 26.99
CA HIS A 35 -39.84 23.86 25.60
C HIS A 35 -38.45 24.22 25.04
N PHE A 36 -37.61 24.91 25.81
CA PHE A 36 -36.23 25.21 25.44
C PHE A 36 -35.43 23.92 25.24
N LYS A 37 -35.47 23.00 26.21
CA LYS A 37 -34.80 21.69 26.11
C LYS A 37 -35.30 20.87 24.92
N ARG A 38 -36.60 20.89 24.64
CA ARG A 38 -37.17 20.24 23.44
C ARG A 38 -36.63 20.88 22.17
N ASN A 39 -36.58 22.20 22.10
CA ASN A 39 -36.07 22.91 20.94
C ASN A 39 -34.56 22.69 20.75
N GLU A 40 -33.79 22.63 21.83
CA GLU A 40 -32.37 22.26 21.82
C GLU A 40 -32.16 20.83 21.33
N ALA A 41 -32.92 19.87 21.87
CA ALA A 41 -32.88 18.49 21.43
C ALA A 41 -33.23 18.35 19.94
N CYS A 42 -34.28 19.02 19.46
CA CYS A 42 -34.62 19.04 18.03
C CYS A 42 -33.49 19.61 17.16
N LYS A 43 -32.82 20.68 17.62
CA LYS A 43 -31.69 21.29 16.89
C LYS A 43 -30.47 20.36 16.87
N LEU A 44 -30.14 19.72 17.99
CA LEU A 44 -29.01 18.78 18.06
C LEU A 44 -29.28 17.55 17.19
N ASN A 45 -30.46 16.95 17.29
CA ASN A 45 -30.83 15.81 16.44
C ASN A 45 -30.78 16.17 14.95
N HIS A 46 -31.25 17.36 14.56
CA HIS A 46 -31.15 17.80 13.17
C HIS A 46 -29.69 17.99 12.71
N LYS A 47 -28.82 18.54 13.57
CA LYS A 47 -27.39 18.68 13.27
C LYS A 47 -26.72 17.33 13.07
N GLU A 48 -26.96 16.38 13.98
CA GLU A 48 -26.40 15.02 13.88
C GLU A 48 -26.86 14.32 12.60
N VAL A 49 -28.16 14.35 12.27
CA VAL A 49 -28.69 13.76 11.01
C VAL A 49 -28.02 14.38 9.78
N VAL A 50 -27.81 15.70 9.78
CA VAL A 50 -27.11 16.39 8.69
C VAL A 50 -25.63 16.01 8.63
N GLU A 51 -24.96 15.79 9.76
CA GLU A 51 -23.57 15.33 9.81
C GLU A 51 -23.42 13.88 9.36
N GLU A 52 -24.34 13.01 9.74
CA GLU A 52 -24.40 11.62 9.27
C GLU A 52 -24.61 11.57 7.75
N ASP A 53 -25.55 12.33 7.20
CA ASP A 53 -25.77 12.44 5.75
C ASP A 53 -24.52 12.99 5.03
N LYS A 54 -23.81 13.96 5.62
CA LYS A 54 -22.52 14.42 5.09
C LYS A 54 -21.47 13.31 5.10
N ARG A 55 -21.36 12.50 6.18
CA ARG A 55 -20.43 11.37 6.26
C ARG A 55 -20.75 10.29 5.22
N LEU A 56 -22.04 10.01 5.01
CA LEU A 56 -22.50 9.04 4.00
C LEU A 56 -22.25 9.52 2.57
N LYS A 57 -22.34 10.83 2.32
CA LYS A 57 -22.04 11.44 1.01
C LYS A 57 -20.55 11.54 0.70
N LEU A 58 -19.68 11.41 1.71
CA LEU A 58 -18.24 11.45 1.49
C LEU A 58 -17.75 10.13 0.87
N PRO A 59 -16.84 10.19 -0.11
CA PRO A 59 -16.16 9.01 -0.61
C PRO A 59 -15.42 8.28 0.53
N THR A 60 -15.39 6.95 0.48
CA THR A 60 -14.71 6.09 1.46
C THR A 60 -13.21 6.40 1.63
N ASN A 61 -12.60 7.06 0.65
CA ASN A 61 -11.18 7.47 0.66
C ASN A 61 -10.96 8.95 1.05
N TRP A 62 -11.99 9.67 1.47
CA TRP A 62 -11.91 11.10 1.79
C TRP A 62 -10.92 11.42 2.91
N GLU A 63 -10.95 10.65 4.00
CA GLU A 63 -10.05 10.85 5.14
C GLU A 63 -8.59 10.62 4.74
N ALA A 64 -8.32 9.57 3.96
CA ALA A 64 -6.99 9.30 3.42
C ALA A 64 -6.52 10.43 2.49
N LYS A 65 -7.43 11.00 1.68
CA LYS A 65 -7.12 12.15 0.82
C LYS A 65 -6.84 13.41 1.64
N LYS A 66 -7.61 13.67 2.69
CA LYS A 66 -7.41 14.79 3.61
C LYS A 66 -6.07 14.68 4.34
N ALA A 67 -5.78 13.52 4.94
CA ALA A 67 -4.50 13.26 5.61
C ALA A 67 -3.30 13.42 4.65
N ARG A 68 -3.46 13.00 3.39
CA ARG A 68 -2.43 13.22 2.36
C ARG A 68 -2.21 14.71 2.08
N LEU A 69 -3.28 15.48 1.90
CA LEU A 69 -3.18 16.93 1.66
C LEU A 69 -2.57 17.66 2.85
N GLU A 70 -2.94 17.30 4.07
CA GLU A 70 -2.33 17.84 5.30
C GLU A 70 -0.84 17.50 5.37
N TRP A 71 -0.45 16.27 5.04
CA TRP A 71 0.96 15.87 4.98
C TRP A 71 1.74 16.63 3.90
N GLU A 72 1.16 16.85 2.72
CA GLU A 72 1.76 17.63 1.63
C GLU A 72 1.96 19.10 2.06
N LEU A 73 0.95 19.72 2.68
CA LEU A 73 1.04 21.08 3.23
C LEU A 73 2.14 21.20 4.29
N MET A 74 2.15 20.31 5.28
CA MET A 74 3.18 20.28 6.34
C MET A 74 4.59 20.09 5.76
N THR A 75 4.71 19.26 4.73
CA THR A 75 5.99 19.03 4.03
C THR A 75 6.47 20.28 3.32
N ASP A 76 5.58 21.00 2.64
CA ASP A 76 5.92 22.22 1.91
C ASP A 76 6.18 23.41 2.84
N GLU A 77 5.49 23.50 3.98
CA GLU A 77 5.80 24.46 5.04
C GLU A 77 7.21 24.23 5.60
N LYS A 78 7.56 22.99 5.97
CA LYS A 78 8.92 22.65 6.40
C LYS A 78 9.98 23.00 5.35
N LYS A 79 9.73 22.74 4.07
CA LYS A 79 10.65 23.14 2.99
C LYS A 79 10.85 24.66 2.92
N LYS A 80 9.76 25.43 3.04
CA LYS A 80 9.82 26.91 3.05
C LYS A 80 10.60 27.42 4.26
N GLU A 81 10.41 26.82 5.43
CA GLU A 81 11.16 27.16 6.63
C GLU A 81 12.65 26.86 6.50
N CYS A 82 13.02 25.67 5.99
CA CYS A 82 14.41 25.32 5.71
C CYS A 82 15.02 26.28 4.68
N ALA A 83 14.30 26.61 3.61
CA ALA A 83 14.75 27.56 2.59
C ALA A 83 14.95 28.97 3.17
N ALA A 84 14.07 29.44 4.05
CA ALA A 84 14.20 30.74 4.73
C ALA A 84 15.41 30.78 5.69
N LYS A 85 15.74 29.64 6.31
CA LYS A 85 16.95 29.48 7.14
C LYS A 85 18.23 29.27 6.32
N GLY A 86 18.12 29.03 5.01
CA GLY A 86 19.25 28.71 4.13
C GLY A 86 19.76 27.27 4.28
N GLU A 87 18.96 26.37 4.85
CA GLU A 87 19.27 24.96 5.04
C GLU A 87 18.68 24.08 3.92
N ASP A 88 19.35 22.97 3.61
CA ASP A 88 18.81 21.96 2.69
C ASP A 88 17.82 21.05 3.42
N TYR A 89 16.56 21.07 2.97
CA TYR A 89 15.46 20.27 3.53
C TYR A 89 15.78 18.76 3.55
N ASP A 90 16.43 18.23 2.52
CA ASP A 90 16.73 16.79 2.45
C ASP A 90 17.75 16.39 3.51
N ARG A 91 18.70 17.28 3.83
CA ARG A 91 19.68 17.07 4.89
C ARG A 91 19.04 17.11 6.27
N VAL A 92 18.18 18.10 6.54
CA VAL A 92 17.46 18.21 7.82
C VAL A 92 16.54 17.00 8.04
N LYS A 93 15.82 16.59 6.99
CA LYS A 93 14.98 15.39 7.02
C LYS A 93 15.78 14.12 7.33
N LEU A 94 16.97 13.96 6.75
CA LEU A 94 17.82 12.80 7.03
C LEU A 94 18.34 12.79 8.48
N LEU A 95 18.53 13.94 9.11
CA LEU A 95 18.90 14.04 10.53
C LEU A 95 17.74 13.65 11.47
N GLU A 96 16.49 13.89 11.06
CA GLU A 96 15.29 13.49 11.82
C GLU A 96 15.01 11.97 11.74
N ILE A 97 15.57 11.26 10.77
CA ILE A 97 15.33 9.82 10.59
C ILE A 97 16.23 9.02 11.52
N SER A 98 15.62 8.27 12.45
CA SER A 98 16.34 7.35 13.33
C SER A 98 16.94 6.16 12.54
N ALA A 99 18.02 5.57 13.07
CA ALA A 99 18.64 4.39 12.46
C ALA A 99 17.64 3.22 12.32
N GLU A 100 16.77 3.01 13.32
CA GLU A 100 15.74 1.98 13.27
C GLU A 100 14.69 2.24 12.18
N ASP A 101 14.29 3.50 11.99
CA ASP A 101 13.31 3.85 10.96
C ASP A 101 13.91 3.73 9.56
N ALA A 102 15.19 4.08 9.40
CA ALA A 102 15.94 3.81 8.18
C ALA A 102 15.99 2.30 7.87
N GLU A 103 16.32 1.45 8.85
CA GLU A 103 16.32 0.00 8.63
C GLU A 103 14.93 -0.57 8.33
N ARG A 104 13.88 -0.11 9.04
CA ARG A 104 12.49 -0.48 8.74
C ARG A 104 12.11 -0.10 7.31
N TRP A 105 12.56 1.06 6.85
CA TRP A 105 12.32 1.54 5.50
C TRP A 105 13.10 0.73 4.45
N GLU A 106 14.36 0.39 4.72
CA GLU A 106 15.17 -0.50 3.87
C GLU A 106 14.58 -1.92 3.77
N ARG A 107 14.05 -2.48 4.87
CA ARG A 107 13.32 -3.76 4.85
C ARG A 107 12.05 -3.70 4.01
N LYS A 108 11.36 -2.56 4.01
CA LYS A 108 10.17 -2.31 3.17
C LYS A 108 10.53 -2.05 1.70
N LYS A 109 11.76 -1.65 1.38
CA LYS A 109 12.19 -1.50 -0.01
C LYS A 109 12.18 -2.87 -0.69
N LYS A 110 11.44 -2.93 -1.80
CA LYS A 110 11.41 -4.12 -2.65
C LYS A 110 12.78 -4.32 -3.29
N LYS A 111 13.42 -5.45 -2.97
CA LYS A 111 14.67 -5.89 -3.64
C LYS A 111 14.40 -5.96 -5.15
N LYS A 112 15.14 -5.18 -5.94
CA LYS A 112 15.06 -5.19 -7.41
C LYS A 112 16.05 -6.23 -7.95
N ASN A 113 15.59 -7.10 -8.84
CA ASN A 113 16.44 -8.05 -9.57
C ASN A 113 16.21 -7.88 -11.07
N PRO A 114 16.73 -6.81 -11.70
CA PRO A 114 16.62 -6.61 -13.14
C PRO A 114 17.33 -7.74 -13.91
N ASP A 115 16.90 -7.99 -15.15
CA ASP A 115 17.54 -8.96 -16.03
C ASP A 115 18.75 -8.29 -16.72
N PRO A 116 20.00 -8.72 -16.46
CA PRO A 116 21.19 -8.14 -17.08
C PRO A 116 21.34 -8.54 -18.56
N GLY A 117 20.50 -9.44 -19.07
CA GLY A 117 20.61 -10.01 -20.40
C GLY A 117 21.30 -11.38 -20.39
N PHE A 118 21.27 -12.05 -21.54
CA PHE A 118 21.85 -13.38 -21.69
C PHE A 118 23.38 -13.29 -21.82
N SER A 119 24.10 -13.77 -20.82
CA SER A 119 25.57 -13.90 -20.83
C SER A 119 26.03 -15.33 -21.18
N GLY A 120 25.38 -16.34 -20.60
CA GLY A 120 25.66 -17.75 -20.85
C GLY A 120 24.66 -18.68 -20.17
N TYR A 121 24.66 -19.94 -20.56
CA TYR A 121 23.70 -20.93 -20.04
C TYR A 121 23.89 -21.22 -18.55
N ALA A 122 25.13 -21.26 -18.05
CA ALA A 122 25.42 -21.48 -16.64
C ALA A 122 24.86 -20.36 -15.75
N GLU A 123 25.05 -19.10 -16.14
CA GLU A 123 24.55 -17.94 -15.39
C GLU A 123 23.01 -17.87 -15.39
N ALA A 124 22.40 -18.17 -16.55
CA ALA A 124 20.94 -18.27 -16.65
C ALA A 124 20.38 -19.38 -15.75
N GLN A 125 21.06 -20.54 -15.71
CA GLN A 125 20.70 -21.66 -14.85
C GLN A 125 20.87 -21.30 -13.36
N LEU A 126 21.97 -20.64 -12.99
CA LEU A 126 22.22 -20.20 -11.61
C LEU A 126 21.12 -19.22 -11.15
N ARG A 127 20.76 -18.25 -12.00
CA ARG A 127 19.68 -17.30 -11.71
C ARG A 127 18.32 -18.01 -11.56
N GLN A 128 18.03 -19.00 -12.41
CA GLN A 128 16.84 -19.84 -12.25
C GLN A 128 16.88 -20.62 -10.93
N TYR A 129 18.00 -21.27 -10.62
CA TYR A 129 18.19 -22.07 -9.42
C TYR A 129 17.98 -21.23 -8.16
N GLN A 130 18.65 -20.08 -8.05
CA GLN A 130 18.47 -19.14 -6.93
C GLN A 130 17.02 -18.66 -6.76
N ARG A 131 16.28 -18.54 -7.86
CA ARG A 131 14.85 -18.19 -7.79
C ARG A 131 14.01 -19.36 -7.29
N LEU A 132 14.27 -20.58 -7.74
CA LEU A 132 13.55 -21.78 -7.33
C LEU A 132 13.81 -22.10 -5.86
N THR A 133 15.07 -22.06 -5.42
CA THR A 133 15.44 -22.31 -4.01
C THR A 133 14.80 -21.31 -3.05
N LYS A 134 14.62 -20.05 -3.46
CA LYS A 134 13.88 -19.04 -2.68
C LYS A 134 12.36 -19.26 -2.63
N GLN A 135 11.81 -20.03 -3.58
CA GLN A 135 10.37 -20.30 -3.69
C GLN A 135 9.96 -21.55 -2.91
N ILE A 136 10.87 -22.50 -2.74
CA ILE A 136 10.64 -23.71 -1.96
C ILE A 136 10.45 -23.34 -0.49
N LYS A 137 9.38 -23.87 0.12
CA LYS A 137 9.11 -23.76 1.56
C LYS A 137 9.20 -25.17 2.16
N PRO A 138 10.25 -25.49 2.93
CA PRO A 138 10.39 -26.80 3.55
C PRO A 138 9.30 -27.06 4.59
N ASP A 139 8.82 -28.30 4.65
CA ASP A 139 8.00 -28.80 5.75
C ASP A 139 8.91 -29.23 6.91
N MET A 140 8.88 -28.46 8.00
CA MET A 140 9.73 -28.72 9.17
C MET A 140 9.25 -29.93 9.97
N ASP A 141 7.95 -30.20 10.03
CA ASP A 141 7.39 -31.32 10.79
C ASP A 141 7.71 -32.66 10.09
N GLY A 142 7.63 -32.68 8.76
CA GLY A 142 8.10 -33.80 7.94
C GLY A 142 9.60 -34.05 8.10
N TYR A 143 10.40 -32.98 8.14
CA TYR A 143 11.84 -33.05 8.34
C TYR A 143 12.21 -33.63 9.72
N GLU A 144 11.56 -33.19 10.79
CA GLU A 144 11.82 -33.69 12.15
C GLU A 144 11.44 -35.17 12.30
N ARG A 145 10.31 -35.60 11.74
CA ARG A 145 9.91 -37.01 11.72
C ARG A 145 10.92 -37.89 10.98
N GLN A 146 11.41 -37.43 9.82
CA GLN A 146 12.44 -38.15 9.07
C GLN A 146 13.78 -38.19 9.84
N ARG A 147 14.14 -37.10 10.52
CA ARG A 147 15.34 -37.03 11.34
C ARG A 147 15.29 -38.02 12.49
N GLU A 148 14.17 -38.15 13.18
CA GLU A 148 14.01 -39.13 14.27
C GLU A 148 14.06 -40.58 13.75
N GLN A 149 13.44 -40.85 12.59
CA GLN A 149 13.44 -42.19 11.97
C GLN A 149 14.82 -42.62 11.49
N CYS A 150 15.58 -41.71 10.88
CA CYS A 150 16.91 -42.01 10.37
C CYS A 150 18.01 -41.89 11.43
N GLY A 151 17.81 -41.16 12.53
CA GLY A 151 18.79 -41.05 13.60
C GLY A 151 20.16 -40.55 13.12
N GLU A 152 21.22 -41.30 13.40
CA GLU A 152 22.60 -40.97 13.01
C GLU A 152 22.80 -40.97 11.47
N ASP A 153 22.05 -41.83 10.79
CA ASP A 153 22.07 -42.02 9.35
C ASP A 153 21.44 -40.83 8.58
N PHE A 154 20.81 -39.88 9.29
CA PHE A 154 20.20 -38.69 8.71
C PHE A 154 21.23 -37.70 8.13
N HIS A 155 22.49 -37.77 8.56
CA HIS A 155 23.58 -36.93 8.06
C HIS A 155 24.60 -37.78 7.25
N PRO A 156 24.21 -38.28 6.06
CA PRO A 156 25.05 -39.17 5.27
C PRO A 156 26.29 -38.45 4.72
N THR A 157 27.41 -39.16 4.68
CA THR A 157 28.60 -38.76 3.91
C THR A 157 28.54 -39.37 2.50
N SER A 158 29.46 -38.98 1.60
CA SER A 158 29.50 -39.48 0.21
C SER A 158 29.56 -41.00 0.09
N ASN A 159 30.04 -41.69 1.14
CA ASN A 159 30.23 -43.15 1.18
C ASN A 159 29.16 -43.86 2.02
N SER A 160 28.09 -43.16 2.42
CA SER A 160 26.99 -43.77 3.18
C SER A 160 26.15 -44.70 2.29
N LEU A 161 25.65 -45.80 2.87
CA LEU A 161 24.95 -46.87 2.14
C LEU A 161 23.46 -46.57 1.88
N ILE A 162 22.93 -45.44 2.37
CA ILE A 162 21.50 -45.10 2.37
C ILE A 162 21.05 -44.52 1.01
N HIS A 163 21.59 -45.03 -0.10
CA HIS A 163 21.27 -44.56 -1.44
C HIS A 163 20.36 -45.56 -2.16
N GLY A 164 19.20 -45.10 -2.64
CA GLY A 164 18.29 -45.90 -3.48
C GLY A 164 17.17 -46.64 -2.73
N THR A 165 17.08 -46.52 -1.40
CA THR A 165 16.00 -47.12 -0.59
C THR A 165 14.82 -46.18 -0.35
N HIS A 166 14.99 -44.88 -0.61
CA HIS A 166 13.95 -43.87 -0.37
C HIS A 166 12.81 -43.98 -1.39
N VAL A 167 11.62 -44.29 -0.90
CA VAL A 167 10.37 -44.24 -1.66
C VAL A 167 9.60 -42.99 -1.22
N PRO A 168 9.52 -41.93 -2.06
CA PRO A 168 8.83 -40.71 -1.69
C PRO A 168 7.32 -40.94 -1.53
N SER A 169 6.69 -40.12 -0.68
CA SER A 169 5.23 -40.10 -0.56
C SER A 169 4.59 -39.60 -1.86
N LYS A 170 3.35 -40.01 -2.12
CA LYS A 170 2.59 -39.54 -3.29
C LYS A 170 2.47 -38.01 -3.32
N GLU A 171 2.17 -37.41 -2.18
CA GLU A 171 2.08 -35.95 -2.03
C GLU A 171 3.39 -35.23 -2.38
N GLY A 172 4.55 -35.80 -2.02
CA GLY A 172 5.85 -35.25 -2.38
C GLY A 172 6.13 -35.32 -3.87
N ILE A 173 5.69 -36.40 -4.53
CA ILE A 173 5.77 -36.54 -5.98
C ILE A 173 4.87 -35.51 -6.66
N ASP A 174 3.63 -35.35 -6.21
CA ASP A 174 2.66 -34.41 -6.80
C ASP A 174 3.18 -32.96 -6.69
N CYS A 175 3.71 -32.57 -5.52
CA CYS A 175 4.34 -31.24 -5.35
C CYS A 175 5.51 -31.02 -6.33
N MET A 176 6.35 -32.05 -6.53
CA MET A 176 7.45 -31.97 -7.49
C MET A 176 6.94 -31.81 -8.94
N VAL A 177 5.91 -32.57 -9.31
CA VAL A 177 5.29 -32.50 -10.66
C VAL A 177 4.75 -31.10 -10.92
N GLU A 178 3.97 -30.54 -9.98
CA GLU A 178 3.47 -29.17 -10.10
C GLU A 178 4.60 -28.15 -10.28
N ASP A 179 5.68 -28.28 -9.53
CA ASP A 179 6.82 -27.37 -9.63
C ASP A 179 7.57 -27.49 -10.97
N VAL A 180 7.64 -28.69 -11.55
CA VAL A 180 8.17 -28.91 -12.90
C VAL A 180 7.25 -28.29 -13.96
N GLU A 181 5.93 -28.46 -13.84
CA GLU A 181 4.96 -27.85 -14.76
C GLU A 181 5.03 -26.32 -14.71
N LYS A 182 5.09 -25.73 -13.51
CA LYS A 182 5.31 -24.28 -13.30
C LYS A 182 6.62 -23.80 -13.95
N GLN A 183 7.67 -24.62 -13.94
CA GLN A 183 8.94 -24.31 -14.62
C GLN A 183 8.81 -24.36 -16.14
N ILE A 184 8.13 -25.37 -16.69
CA ILE A 184 7.85 -25.51 -18.12
C ILE A 184 7.04 -24.31 -18.63
N GLU A 185 5.99 -23.93 -17.91
CA GLU A 185 5.19 -22.76 -18.26
C GLU A 185 5.99 -21.46 -18.30
N LYS A 186 6.86 -21.24 -17.30
CA LYS A 186 7.75 -20.08 -17.26
C LYS A 186 8.72 -20.09 -18.43
N ARG A 187 9.26 -21.25 -18.80
CA ARG A 187 10.14 -21.41 -19.96
C ARG A 187 9.40 -21.12 -21.28
N ALA A 188 8.16 -21.58 -21.43
CA ALA A 188 7.34 -21.31 -22.61
C ALA A 188 7.11 -19.80 -22.80
N LYS A 189 6.98 -19.05 -21.70
CA LYS A 189 6.78 -17.59 -21.68
C LYS A 189 8.09 -16.78 -21.89
N TYR A 190 9.25 -17.42 -22.07
CA TYR A 190 10.55 -16.73 -22.22
C TYR A 190 10.60 -15.85 -23.48
N SER A 191 10.07 -16.34 -24.61
CA SER A 191 9.93 -15.55 -25.84
C SER A 191 8.51 -15.04 -25.97
N ARG A 192 8.31 -13.74 -25.68
CA ARG A 192 7.00 -13.09 -25.81
C ARG A 192 6.81 -12.54 -27.22
N ARG A 193 5.66 -12.83 -27.83
CA ARG A 193 5.27 -12.22 -29.11
C ARG A 193 5.07 -10.72 -28.92
N ARG A 194 5.67 -9.92 -29.81
CA ARG A 194 5.39 -8.48 -29.90
C ARG A 194 4.07 -8.28 -30.64
N ALA A 195 3.28 -7.28 -30.24
CA ALA A 195 2.04 -6.94 -30.93
C ALA A 195 2.33 -6.62 -32.40
N TYR A 196 1.46 -7.11 -33.29
CA TYR A 196 1.53 -6.75 -34.70
C TYR A 196 0.98 -5.34 -34.87
N ASN A 197 1.73 -4.49 -35.58
CA ASN A 197 1.29 -3.16 -35.96
C ASN A 197 0.90 -3.23 -37.45
N ASP A 198 -0.38 -3.01 -37.75
CA ASP A 198 -0.95 -3.05 -39.10
C ASP A 198 -0.63 -1.80 -39.91
N GLY A 199 -0.33 -0.67 -39.26
CA GLY A 199 0.10 0.57 -39.91
C GLY A 199 1.60 0.64 -40.25
N ALA A 200 2.37 -0.43 -40.04
CA ALA A 200 3.77 -0.48 -40.41
C ALA A 200 3.95 -0.94 -41.87
N ASP A 201 4.85 -0.29 -42.61
CA ASP A 201 5.16 -0.69 -43.98
C ASP A 201 5.64 -2.14 -44.06
N ILE A 202 4.99 -2.92 -44.93
CA ILE A 202 5.24 -4.36 -45.05
C ILE A 202 6.36 -4.58 -46.08
N ASP A 203 7.54 -4.92 -45.59
CA ASP A 203 8.73 -5.22 -46.40
C ASP A 203 8.88 -6.72 -46.77
N TYR A 204 7.84 -7.53 -46.54
CA TYR A 204 7.91 -8.98 -46.65
C TYR A 204 6.66 -9.59 -47.31
N ILE A 205 6.86 -10.72 -48.00
CA ILE A 205 5.78 -11.48 -48.66
C ILE A 205 5.27 -12.63 -47.76
N ASN A 206 6.14 -13.23 -46.94
CA ASN A 206 5.79 -14.36 -46.07
C ASN A 206 6.35 -14.20 -44.65
N GLU A 207 5.83 -14.96 -43.67
CA GLU A 207 6.24 -14.84 -42.25
C GLU A 207 7.72 -15.17 -42.02
N ARG A 208 8.28 -16.11 -42.80
CA ARG A 208 9.70 -16.49 -42.71
C ARG A 208 10.60 -15.33 -43.16
N ASN A 209 10.21 -14.64 -44.23
CA ASN A 209 10.86 -13.43 -44.74
C ASN A 209 10.74 -12.29 -43.72
N ALA A 210 9.58 -12.09 -43.11
CA ALA A 210 9.40 -11.10 -42.03
C ALA A 210 10.39 -11.33 -40.86
N LYS A 211 10.60 -12.59 -40.46
CA LYS A 211 11.57 -12.95 -39.41
C LYS A 211 13.02 -12.72 -39.86
N PHE A 212 13.31 -12.98 -41.14
CA PHE A 212 14.62 -12.71 -41.74
C PHE A 212 14.91 -11.20 -41.81
N ASN A 213 13.99 -10.39 -42.34
CA ASN A 213 14.10 -8.92 -42.37
C ASN A 213 14.27 -8.36 -40.96
N LYS A 214 13.48 -8.82 -39.97
CA LYS A 214 13.65 -8.46 -38.55
C LYS A 214 14.99 -8.88 -37.96
N LYS A 215 15.63 -9.93 -38.49
CA LYS A 215 16.99 -10.32 -38.10
C LYS A 215 18.00 -9.38 -38.75
N ALA A 216 17.88 -9.12 -40.05
CA ALA A 216 18.73 -8.20 -40.79
C ALA A 216 18.71 -6.79 -40.16
N GLU A 217 17.53 -6.25 -39.85
CA GLU A 217 17.36 -4.95 -39.19
C GLU A 217 18.07 -4.86 -37.83
N ARG A 218 18.12 -5.95 -37.04
CA ARG A 218 18.85 -5.95 -35.75
C ARG A 218 20.36 -5.81 -35.90
N PHE A 219 20.94 -6.39 -36.96
CA PHE A 219 22.38 -6.39 -37.19
C PHE A 219 22.82 -5.20 -38.05
N TYR A 220 22.11 -4.94 -39.14
CA TYR A 220 22.48 -3.97 -40.16
C TYR A 220 21.75 -2.62 -40.04
N GLY A 221 20.58 -2.57 -39.40
CA GLY A 221 19.77 -1.34 -39.34
C GLY A 221 20.51 -0.15 -38.71
N LYS A 222 21.42 -0.40 -37.77
CA LYS A 222 22.31 0.64 -37.21
C LYS A 222 23.24 1.25 -38.27
N TYR A 223 23.71 0.45 -39.22
CA TYR A 223 24.67 0.86 -40.24
C TYR A 223 23.99 1.35 -41.52
N THR A 224 22.78 0.88 -41.81
CA THR A 224 22.03 1.24 -43.04
C THR A 224 20.99 2.35 -42.80
N ALA A 225 21.02 3.02 -41.65
CA ALA A 225 20.05 4.04 -41.29
C ALA A 225 20.02 5.21 -42.29
N GLU A 226 21.18 5.65 -42.79
CA GLU A 226 21.28 6.72 -43.78
C GLU A 226 20.67 6.32 -45.13
N ILE A 227 20.97 5.11 -45.60
CA ILE A 227 20.40 4.56 -46.84
C ILE A 227 18.87 4.50 -46.74
N LYS A 228 18.35 4.06 -45.58
CA LYS A 228 16.91 3.99 -45.33
C LYS A 228 16.25 5.38 -45.38
N GLN A 229 16.86 6.38 -44.75
CA GLN A 229 16.38 7.75 -44.81
C GLN A 229 16.41 8.32 -46.24
N ASN A 230 17.44 8.02 -47.01
CA ASN A 230 17.54 8.48 -48.40
C ASN A 230 16.44 7.86 -49.27
N LEU A 231 16.09 6.59 -49.05
CA LEU A 231 14.95 5.94 -49.72
C LEU A 231 13.63 6.60 -49.34
N GLU A 232 13.40 6.88 -48.05
CA GLU A 232 12.20 7.57 -47.56
C GLU A 232 12.09 9.02 -48.08
N ARG A 233 13.22 9.68 -48.36
CA ARG A 233 13.30 11.02 -48.97
C ARG A 233 13.23 11.02 -50.50
N GLY A 234 13.01 9.87 -51.14
CA GLY A 234 12.87 9.78 -52.59
C GLY A 234 14.19 9.75 -53.35
N THR A 235 15.24 9.17 -52.75
CA THR A 235 16.59 8.97 -53.34
C THR A 235 17.34 10.25 -53.73
N ALA A 236 16.84 11.41 -53.34
CA ALA A 236 17.57 12.66 -53.42
C ALA A 236 18.66 12.68 -52.34
N VAL A 237 19.91 12.84 -52.77
CA VAL A 237 21.07 13.12 -51.89
C VAL A 237 20.99 14.56 -51.41
#